data_AF-A0A2P6NW94-F1
#
_entry.id   AF-A0A2P6NW94-F1
#
_cell.length_a   1.000
_cell.length_b   1.000
_cell.length_c   1.000
_cell.angle_alpha   90.00
_cell.angle_beta   90.00
_cell.angle_gamma   90.00
#
_symmetry.space_group_name_H-M   'P 1'
#
loop_
_entity.id
_entity.type
_entity.pdbx_description
1 polymer ?
#
loop_
_entity_poly.entity_id
_entity_poly.type
_entity_poly.pdbx_seq_one_letter_code
_entity_poly.pdbx_strand_id
1 'polypeptide(L)'
;MHTIIRTRVIRPFSPVPIKPPKFCRQLSTDDTLKRICDLREHPKVKGKNPSSVRVVVGLSGGVDSSVTALLLKEAGFNVSAAFMHNWECTSKEDYASAQEVCHHLDIPLHRVEYVKEYWNQVFQQFIEDLRKGITPNPDVNCNREIKFNRFYKYATETLGADFLATGHYATIGWCGDEEVRLMRSVTEDKDQTYFLSTVTQEPLKRVIFPLGDMHKSEVRAIAKRSGLPTAGRKDSTGICFVGKTDFKEFVNQFIEPRPGGRSEGFRLIKANHEGAHLYTTGQSIRVSGQPSRLFVCGKNNENNTVYVCKEDHPLLYSSTAQVSYFQWIGQRPPNIQGRRALQCNIEVGTEVRYRRAQPVGQEEVKEETHCPSNLMASQKLSHQGKY
;
A
#
# COMPACT_ATOMS: atom_id res chain seq x y z
N MET A 1 -10.93 -11.53 -19.35
CA MET A 1 -10.29 -10.50 -20.20
C MET A 1 -8.96 -10.17 -19.54
N HIS A 2 -7.84 -10.25 -20.26
CA HIS A 2 -6.52 -9.90 -19.73
C HIS A 2 -6.10 -8.58 -20.38
N THR A 3 -5.82 -7.54 -19.59
CA THR A 3 -5.43 -6.21 -20.08
C THR A 3 -3.90 -6.10 -20.12
N ILE A 4 -3.26 -6.26 -21.27
CA ILE A 4 -1.78 -6.25 -21.39
C ILE A 4 -1.22 -4.83 -21.34
N ILE A 5 -0.82 -4.34 -20.18
CA ILE A 5 -0.12 -3.06 -20.08
C ILE A 5 1.33 -3.17 -20.57
N ARG A 6 1.64 -2.82 -21.83
CA ARG A 6 3.03 -2.72 -22.32
C ARG A 6 3.61 -1.35 -22.00
N THR A 7 4.17 -1.20 -20.82
CA THR A 7 4.91 0.01 -20.43
C THR A 7 6.20 0.13 -21.24
N ARG A 8 6.35 1.14 -22.12
CA ARG A 8 7.64 1.43 -22.79
C ARG A 8 8.36 2.53 -22.02
N VAL A 9 9.37 2.13 -21.27
CA VAL A 9 10.20 3.09 -20.53
C VAL A 9 11.01 3.88 -21.55
N ILE A 10 10.86 5.21 -21.60
CA ILE A 10 11.66 6.06 -22.50
C ILE A 10 12.64 6.83 -21.62
N ARG A 11 13.79 6.17 -21.33
CA ARG A 11 14.93 6.64 -20.54
C ARG A 11 14.63 6.94 -19.05
N PRO A 12 15.40 6.35 -18.10
CA PRO A 12 15.46 6.92 -16.76
C PRO A 12 16.13 8.30 -16.88
N PHE A 13 15.43 9.38 -16.56
CA PHE A 13 16.11 10.62 -16.22
C PHE A 13 17.02 10.34 -15.02
N SER A 14 18.25 10.86 -15.05
CA SER A 14 19.12 10.85 -13.88
C SER A 14 18.32 11.35 -12.68
N PRO A 15 18.36 10.68 -11.52
CA PRO A 15 17.72 11.22 -10.33
C PRO A 15 18.31 12.61 -10.11
N VAL A 16 17.49 13.65 -10.26
CA VAL A 16 17.90 14.98 -9.86
C VAL A 16 18.24 14.84 -8.38
N PRO A 17 19.48 15.13 -7.95
CA PRO A 17 19.81 15.09 -6.54
C PRO A 17 19.05 16.22 -5.85
N ILE A 18 17.83 15.93 -5.39
CA ILE A 18 17.07 16.83 -4.55
C ILE A 18 17.77 16.77 -3.19
N LYS A 19 18.61 17.79 -2.94
CA LYS A 19 19.12 18.04 -1.60
C LYS A 19 17.91 18.09 -0.66
N PRO A 20 17.91 17.35 0.47
CA PRO A 20 16.84 17.48 1.44
C PRO A 20 16.73 18.96 1.81
N PRO A 21 15.54 19.58 1.81
CA PRO A 21 15.41 20.94 2.27
C PRO A 21 15.95 21.00 3.69
N LYS A 22 17.00 21.81 3.89
CA LYS A 22 17.51 22.17 5.21
C LYS A 22 16.48 23.09 5.88
N PHE A 23 15.35 22.56 6.30
CA PHE A 23 14.41 23.27 7.16
C PHE A 23 13.82 22.30 8.17
N CYS A 24 14.54 22.13 9.28
CA CYS A 24 13.92 21.76 10.54
C CYS A 24 13.18 23.02 11.04
N ARG A 25 12.02 23.34 10.46
CA ARG A 25 11.14 24.36 11.01
C ARG A 25 10.45 23.74 12.22
N GLN A 26 10.68 24.31 13.40
CA GLN A 26 9.83 24.00 14.56
C GLN A 26 8.39 24.40 14.20
N LEU A 27 7.50 23.43 14.16
CA LEU A 27 6.08 23.64 13.92
C LEU A 27 5.50 24.58 14.97
N SER A 28 4.88 25.66 14.51
CA SER A 28 4.06 26.52 15.35
C SER A 28 2.70 25.84 15.59
N THR A 29 1.95 26.31 16.58
CA THR A 29 0.53 25.96 16.79
C THR A 29 -0.35 26.27 15.58
N ASP A 30 0.07 27.17 14.67
CA ASP A 30 -0.73 27.62 13.53
C ASP A 30 -0.90 26.55 12.44
N ASP A 31 0.06 25.65 12.25
CA ASP A 31 -0.01 24.63 11.19
C ASP A 31 -1.02 23.52 11.51
N THR A 32 -1.16 23.16 12.79
CA THR A 32 -2.21 22.22 13.27
C THR A 32 -3.60 22.87 13.19
N LEU A 33 -3.71 24.15 13.55
CA LEU A 33 -4.96 24.91 13.44
C LEU A 33 -5.41 25.07 11.99
N LYS A 34 -4.48 25.35 11.06
CA LYS A 34 -4.77 25.37 9.63
C LYS A 34 -5.38 24.05 9.16
N ARG A 35 -4.84 22.92 9.61
CA ARG A 35 -5.36 21.60 9.22
C ARG A 35 -6.76 21.34 9.74
N ILE A 36 -7.03 21.76 10.98
CA ILE A 36 -8.37 21.73 11.56
C ILE A 36 -9.34 22.58 10.73
N CYS A 37 -8.91 23.77 10.28
CA CYS A 37 -9.71 24.62 9.41
C CYS A 37 -9.95 23.97 8.04
N ASP A 38 -8.93 23.38 7.40
CA ASP A 38 -9.07 22.69 6.11
C ASP A 38 -10.10 21.55 6.19
N LEU A 39 -10.11 20.81 7.31
CA LEU A 39 -11.10 19.75 7.54
C LEU A 39 -12.53 20.29 7.63
N ARG A 40 -12.73 21.50 8.20
CA ARG A 40 -14.05 22.16 8.29
C ARG A 40 -14.51 22.75 6.95
N GLU A 41 -13.56 23.15 6.11
CA GLU A 41 -13.82 23.70 4.78
C GLU A 41 -14.00 22.62 3.70
N HIS A 42 -13.88 21.34 4.05
CA HIS A 42 -14.05 20.25 3.09
C HIS A 42 -15.46 20.32 2.44
N PRO A 43 -15.59 20.23 1.10
CA PRO A 43 -16.82 20.58 0.38
C PRO A 43 -18.10 19.89 0.89
N LYS A 44 -17.97 18.66 1.41
CA LYS A 44 -19.10 17.86 1.92
C LYS A 44 -19.53 18.16 3.36
N VAL A 45 -18.72 18.91 4.10
CA VAL A 45 -18.99 19.34 5.48
C VAL A 45 -19.08 20.85 5.62
N LYS A 46 -18.61 21.60 4.62
CA LYS A 46 -18.70 23.05 4.56
C LYS A 46 -20.15 23.50 4.76
N GLY A 47 -20.36 24.42 5.69
CA GLY A 47 -21.69 24.93 6.05
C GLY A 47 -22.50 24.03 7.00
N LYS A 48 -22.01 22.84 7.37
CA LYS A 48 -22.60 22.01 8.43
C LYS A 48 -21.97 22.35 9.77
N ASN A 49 -22.72 22.15 10.85
CA ASN A 49 -22.14 22.17 12.18
C ASN A 49 -21.20 20.96 12.34
N PRO A 50 -19.89 21.14 12.61
CA PRO A 50 -18.95 20.03 12.77
C PRO A 50 -19.47 18.94 13.74
N SER A 51 -20.12 19.33 14.83
CA SER A 51 -20.62 18.38 15.83
C SER A 51 -21.79 17.53 15.37
N SER A 52 -22.46 17.90 14.27
CA SER A 52 -23.50 17.07 13.64
C SER A 52 -22.93 16.04 12.67
N VAL A 53 -21.68 16.21 12.22
CA VAL A 53 -21.04 15.33 11.26
C VAL A 53 -20.35 14.20 12.01
N ARG A 54 -20.78 12.96 11.75
CA ARG A 54 -20.28 11.75 12.40
C ARG A 54 -19.10 11.19 11.64
N VAL A 55 -17.97 11.03 12.31
CA VAL A 55 -16.75 10.48 11.72
C VAL A 55 -16.30 9.26 12.51
N VAL A 56 -16.24 8.10 11.85
CA VAL A 56 -15.69 6.88 12.45
C VAL A 56 -14.23 6.76 12.04
N VAL A 57 -13.34 6.68 13.03
CA VAL A 57 -11.90 6.50 12.81
C VAL A 57 -11.52 5.04 12.91
N GLY A 58 -10.89 4.49 11.87
CA GLY A 58 -10.21 3.19 11.95
C GLY A 58 -8.98 3.30 12.86
N LEU A 59 -9.12 2.87 14.11
CA LEU A 59 -8.08 3.01 15.13
C LEU A 59 -7.32 1.69 15.27
N SER A 60 -6.03 1.72 14.92
CA SER A 60 -5.17 0.52 14.90
C SER A 60 -4.35 0.31 16.17
N GLY A 61 -4.40 1.25 17.13
CA GLY A 61 -3.45 1.31 18.26
C GLY A 61 -2.10 1.95 17.91
N GLY A 62 -1.90 2.35 16.64
CA GLY A 62 -0.71 3.08 16.19
C GLY A 62 -0.87 4.62 16.26
N VAL A 63 0.27 5.32 16.31
CA VAL A 63 0.34 6.78 16.43
C VAL A 63 -0.43 7.53 15.34
N ASP A 64 -0.40 7.04 14.09
CA ASP A 64 -1.00 7.72 12.95
C ASP A 64 -2.53 7.78 13.10
N SER A 65 -3.15 6.65 13.45
CA SER A 65 -4.59 6.61 13.71
C SER A 65 -4.98 7.38 14.98
N SER A 66 -4.12 7.47 15.99
CA SER A 66 -4.38 8.28 17.19
C SER A 66 -4.38 9.78 16.88
N VAL A 67 -3.40 10.25 16.11
CA VAL A 67 -3.34 11.66 15.69
C VAL A 67 -4.49 11.99 14.75
N THR A 68 -4.88 11.06 13.88
CA THR A 68 -6.10 11.19 13.04
C THR A 68 -7.32 11.46 13.91
N ALA A 69 -7.56 10.64 14.95
CA ALA A 69 -8.69 10.82 15.85
C ALA A 69 -8.64 12.14 16.62
N LEU A 70 -7.46 12.50 17.13
CA LEU A 70 -7.22 13.77 17.81
C LEU A 70 -7.56 14.97 16.92
N LEU A 71 -7.00 15.04 15.70
CA LEU A 71 -7.23 16.16 14.78
C LEU A 71 -8.71 16.35 14.44
N LEU A 72 -9.45 15.25 14.25
CA LEU A 72 -10.89 15.30 13.98
C LEU A 72 -11.68 15.75 15.21
N LYS A 73 -11.31 15.30 16.41
CA LYS A 73 -11.93 15.74 17.67
C LYS A 73 -11.68 17.23 17.90
N GLU A 74 -10.46 17.70 17.73
CA GLU A 74 -10.09 19.13 17.84
C GLU A 74 -10.80 19.98 16.77
N ALA A 75 -11.06 19.41 15.59
CA ALA A 75 -11.90 20.06 14.58
C ALA A 75 -13.39 20.14 14.95
N GLY A 76 -13.81 19.50 16.04
CA GLY A 76 -15.17 19.59 16.58
C GLY A 76 -16.16 18.59 15.96
N PHE A 77 -15.66 17.57 15.24
CA PHE A 77 -16.50 16.51 14.71
C PHE A 77 -17.06 15.59 15.80
N ASN A 78 -18.19 14.93 15.52
CA ASN A 78 -18.67 13.83 16.36
C ASN A 78 -17.86 12.57 16.01
N VAL A 79 -16.78 12.37 16.76
CA VAL A 79 -15.82 11.29 16.51
C VAL A 79 -16.12 10.07 17.36
N SER A 80 -16.19 8.91 16.73
CA SER A 80 -16.03 7.60 17.39
C SER A 80 -14.92 6.82 16.70
N ALA A 81 -14.37 5.84 17.42
CA ALA A 81 -13.31 4.98 16.91
C ALA A 81 -13.82 3.56 16.76
N ALA A 82 -13.24 2.82 15.82
CA ALA A 82 -13.48 1.40 15.67
C ALA A 82 -12.16 0.66 15.44
N PHE A 83 -11.94 -0.39 16.23
CA PHE A 83 -10.80 -1.29 16.15
C PHE A 83 -11.20 -2.57 15.43
N MET A 84 -10.46 -2.91 14.37
CA MET A 84 -10.69 -4.11 13.58
C MET A 84 -9.81 -5.27 14.09
N HIS A 85 -10.44 -6.31 14.61
CA HIS A 85 -9.77 -7.57 14.93
C HIS A 85 -9.76 -8.47 13.69
N ASN A 86 -8.63 -8.51 12.99
CA ASN A 86 -8.49 -9.26 11.74
C ASN A 86 -7.69 -10.56 11.90
N TRP A 87 -6.92 -10.70 13.00
CA TRP A 87 -6.02 -11.83 13.21
C TRP A 87 -5.66 -11.98 14.70
N GLU A 88 -5.50 -13.22 15.16
CA GLU A 88 -5.46 -13.57 16.59
C GLU A 88 -4.16 -13.16 17.32
N CYS A 89 -3.00 -13.08 16.64
CA CYS A 89 -1.71 -13.06 17.33
C CYS A 89 -1.19 -11.69 17.81
N THR A 90 -1.68 -10.56 17.26
CA THR A 90 -1.13 -9.20 17.55
C THR A 90 -2.14 -8.25 18.20
N SER A 91 -3.40 -8.65 18.34
CA SER A 91 -4.48 -7.69 18.60
C SER A 91 -4.59 -7.17 20.03
N LYS A 92 -4.09 -7.88 21.04
CA LYS A 92 -4.34 -7.53 22.45
C LYS A 92 -3.66 -6.23 22.87
N GLU A 93 -2.36 -6.09 22.57
CA GLU A 93 -1.59 -4.87 22.89
C GLU A 93 -2.07 -3.66 22.07
N ASP A 94 -2.44 -3.88 20.81
CA ASP A 94 -2.94 -2.83 19.93
C ASP A 94 -4.36 -2.39 20.34
N TYR A 95 -5.22 -3.32 20.75
CA TYR A 95 -6.55 -3.01 21.27
C TYR A 95 -6.48 -2.26 22.60
N ALA A 96 -5.63 -2.70 23.54
CA ALA A 96 -5.41 -1.97 24.79
C ALA A 96 -4.95 -0.53 24.52
N SER A 97 -4.04 -0.34 23.55
CA SER A 97 -3.59 0.99 23.16
C SER A 97 -4.70 1.83 22.51
N ALA A 98 -5.56 1.22 21.71
CA ALA A 98 -6.74 1.89 21.17
C ALA A 98 -7.71 2.33 22.29
N GLN A 99 -7.89 1.50 23.32
CA GLN A 99 -8.69 1.85 24.50
C GLN A 99 -8.10 3.04 25.25
N GLU A 100 -6.79 3.05 25.51
CA GLU A 100 -6.10 4.17 26.17
C GLU A 100 -6.24 5.47 25.38
N VAL A 101 -6.10 5.41 24.04
CA VAL A 101 -6.28 6.59 23.17
C VAL A 101 -7.71 7.09 23.21
N CYS A 102 -8.70 6.22 23.12
CA CYS A 102 -10.11 6.61 23.18
C CYS A 102 -10.49 7.20 24.55
N HIS A 103 -9.94 6.65 25.64
CA HIS A 103 -10.11 7.20 26.98
C HIS A 103 -9.47 8.59 27.10
N HIS A 104 -8.25 8.77 26.60
CA HIS A 104 -7.56 10.06 26.58
C HIS A 104 -8.30 11.14 25.78
N LEU A 105 -8.93 10.75 24.66
CA LEU A 105 -9.64 11.67 23.77
C LEU A 105 -11.12 11.86 24.10
N ASP A 106 -11.63 11.10 25.08
CA ASP A 106 -13.06 11.02 25.41
C ASP A 106 -13.93 10.79 24.16
N ILE A 107 -13.68 9.65 23.50
CA ILE A 107 -14.45 9.19 22.33
C ILE A 107 -14.86 7.71 22.48
N PRO A 108 -16.03 7.30 21.94
CA PRO A 108 -16.44 5.90 21.96
C PRO A 108 -15.49 5.00 21.17
N LEU A 109 -15.25 3.77 21.65
CA LEU A 109 -14.52 2.74 20.93
C LEU A 109 -15.43 1.53 20.64
N HIS A 110 -15.55 1.19 19.36
CA HIS A 110 -16.19 -0.03 18.89
C HIS A 110 -15.12 -1.08 18.57
N ARG A 111 -15.44 -2.36 18.79
CA ARG A 111 -14.61 -3.47 18.35
C ARG A 111 -15.41 -4.28 17.34
N VAL A 112 -14.78 -4.62 16.21
CA VAL A 112 -15.37 -5.42 15.16
C VAL A 112 -14.45 -6.57 14.79
N GLU A 113 -15.05 -7.74 14.52
CA GLU A 113 -14.36 -8.99 14.25
C GLU A 113 -14.44 -9.28 12.75
N TYR A 114 -13.30 -9.33 12.07
CA TYR A 114 -13.19 -9.65 10.64
C TYR A 114 -12.22 -10.81 10.36
N VAL A 115 -11.95 -11.65 11.34
CA VAL A 115 -11.01 -12.78 11.20
C VAL A 115 -11.41 -13.70 10.04
N LYS A 116 -12.70 -14.01 9.90
CA LYS A 116 -13.22 -14.87 8.84
C LYS A 116 -13.09 -14.23 7.46
N GLU A 117 -13.48 -12.97 7.34
CA GLU A 117 -13.39 -12.19 6.11
C GLU A 117 -11.94 -12.02 5.69
N TYR A 118 -11.06 -11.68 6.62
CA TYR A 118 -9.63 -11.54 6.38
C TYR A 118 -9.02 -12.86 5.89
N TRP A 119 -9.36 -13.98 6.56
CA TRP A 119 -8.90 -15.30 6.16
C TRP A 119 -9.29 -15.62 4.71
N ASN A 120 -10.58 -15.47 4.39
CA ASN A 120 -11.12 -15.86 3.08
C ASN A 120 -10.72 -14.91 1.95
N GLN A 121 -10.70 -13.60 2.19
CA GLN A 121 -10.56 -12.59 1.14
C GLN A 121 -9.13 -12.09 0.95
N VAL A 122 -8.27 -12.23 1.96
CA VAL A 122 -6.88 -11.74 1.92
C VAL A 122 -5.89 -12.89 2.06
N PHE A 123 -6.03 -13.70 3.11
CA PHE A 123 -5.01 -14.68 3.48
C PHE A 123 -4.98 -15.90 2.55
N GLN A 124 -6.13 -16.48 2.20
CA GLN A 124 -6.19 -17.62 1.28
C GLN A 124 -5.55 -17.29 -0.07
N GLN A 125 -5.91 -16.14 -0.66
CA GLN A 125 -5.32 -15.69 -1.92
C GLN A 125 -3.80 -15.50 -1.78
N PHE A 126 -3.34 -14.91 -0.67
CA PHE A 126 -1.92 -14.74 -0.39
C PHE A 126 -1.16 -16.09 -0.41
N ILE A 127 -1.69 -17.13 0.24
CA ILE A 127 -1.07 -18.46 0.25
C ILE A 127 -1.14 -19.12 -1.13
N GLU A 128 -2.25 -18.99 -1.85
CA GLU A 128 -2.38 -19.53 -3.22
C GLU A 128 -1.40 -18.88 -4.20
N ASP A 129 -1.21 -17.57 -4.11
CA ASP A 129 -0.26 -16.85 -4.94
C ASP A 129 1.17 -17.30 -4.65
N LEU A 130 1.54 -17.45 -3.37
CA LEU A 130 2.84 -18.01 -2.99
C LEU A 130 3.03 -19.43 -3.54
N ARG A 131 2.01 -20.30 -3.49
CA ARG A 131 2.07 -21.65 -4.09
C ARG A 131 2.29 -21.61 -5.60
N LYS A 132 1.72 -20.61 -6.28
CA LYS A 132 1.94 -20.31 -7.70
C LYS A 132 3.25 -19.55 -7.95
N GLY A 133 4.12 -19.39 -6.95
CA GLY A 133 5.39 -18.68 -7.03
C GLY A 133 5.25 -17.18 -7.35
N ILE A 134 4.06 -16.63 -7.16
CA ILE A 134 3.76 -15.21 -7.27
C ILE A 134 4.14 -14.56 -5.93
N THR A 135 4.65 -13.34 -5.94
CA THR A 135 4.92 -12.59 -4.70
C THR A 135 3.74 -11.62 -4.47
N PRO A 136 2.74 -11.99 -3.65
CA PRO A 136 1.55 -11.17 -3.43
C PRO A 136 1.83 -9.95 -2.54
N ASN A 137 0.93 -8.97 -2.58
CA ASN A 137 0.86 -7.88 -1.63
C ASN A 137 -0.47 -7.93 -0.85
N PRO A 138 -0.49 -8.51 0.36
CA PRO A 138 -1.73 -8.65 1.13
C PRO A 138 -2.28 -7.32 1.65
N ASP A 139 -1.46 -6.26 1.75
CA ASP A 139 -1.91 -4.96 2.27
C ASP A 139 -2.84 -4.25 1.28
N VAL A 140 -2.62 -4.39 -0.03
CA VAL A 140 -3.54 -3.88 -1.06
C VAL A 140 -4.90 -4.57 -0.94
N ASN A 141 -4.91 -5.90 -0.79
CA ASN A 141 -6.14 -6.67 -0.60
C ASN A 141 -6.83 -6.32 0.73
N CYS A 142 -6.08 -6.14 1.81
CA CYS A 142 -6.62 -5.71 3.11
C CYS A 142 -7.32 -4.35 3.01
N ASN A 143 -6.72 -3.38 2.30
CA ASN A 143 -7.38 -2.10 2.07
C ASN A 143 -8.65 -2.27 1.23
N ARG A 144 -8.60 -3.01 0.12
CA ARG A 144 -9.74 -3.23 -0.77
C ARG A 144 -10.91 -3.95 -0.10
N GLU A 145 -10.63 -5.08 0.53
CA GLU A 145 -11.65 -6.02 1.01
C GLU A 145 -12.10 -5.71 2.44
N ILE A 146 -11.17 -5.28 3.30
CA ILE A 146 -11.45 -5.11 4.73
C ILE A 146 -11.69 -3.64 5.05
N LYS A 147 -10.68 -2.77 4.90
CA LYS A 147 -10.79 -1.38 5.38
C LYS A 147 -11.80 -0.53 4.61
N PHE A 148 -11.80 -0.63 3.28
CA PHE A 148 -12.64 0.21 2.41
C PHE A 148 -13.85 -0.52 1.84
N ASN A 149 -14.13 -1.74 2.29
CA ASN A 149 -15.36 -2.46 1.95
C ASN A 149 -16.09 -2.89 3.22
N ARG A 150 -15.62 -3.91 3.96
CA ARG A 150 -16.31 -4.38 5.18
C ARG A 150 -16.41 -3.32 6.27
N PHE A 151 -15.28 -2.69 6.60
CA PHE A 151 -15.22 -1.68 7.65
C PHE A 151 -15.92 -0.38 7.25
N TYR A 152 -15.77 0.03 5.99
CA TYR A 152 -16.52 1.15 5.43
C TYR A 152 -18.03 0.95 5.60
N LYS A 153 -18.57 -0.21 5.18
CA LYS A 153 -20.00 -0.54 5.33
C LYS A 153 -20.44 -0.55 6.79
N TYR A 154 -19.67 -1.16 7.67
CA TYR A 154 -19.96 -1.13 9.11
C TYR A 154 -20.01 0.30 9.66
N ALA A 155 -19.03 1.13 9.33
CA ALA A 155 -19.01 2.53 9.75
C ALA A 155 -20.23 3.30 9.23
N THR A 156 -20.59 3.16 7.95
CA THR A 156 -21.66 3.96 7.34
C THR A 156 -23.05 3.43 7.62
N GLU A 157 -23.26 2.12 7.59
CA GLU A 157 -24.58 1.49 7.68
C GLU A 157 -24.95 1.13 9.13
N THR A 158 -23.98 0.73 9.95
CA THR A 158 -24.23 0.32 11.35
C THR A 158 -24.01 1.46 12.33
N LEU A 159 -22.89 2.18 12.21
CA LEU A 159 -22.58 3.32 13.10
C LEU A 159 -23.15 4.65 12.59
N GLY A 160 -23.72 4.67 11.39
CA GLY A 160 -24.31 5.87 10.79
C GLY A 160 -23.31 6.99 10.56
N ALA A 161 -22.05 6.65 10.25
CA ALA A 161 -21.00 7.63 9.98
C ALA A 161 -21.24 8.37 8.66
N ASP A 162 -21.09 9.69 8.65
CA ASP A 162 -21.03 10.47 7.42
C ASP A 162 -19.73 10.16 6.67
N PHE A 163 -18.62 10.07 7.43
CA PHE A 163 -17.28 9.80 6.92
C PHE A 163 -16.56 8.70 7.69
N LEU A 164 -15.74 7.96 6.96
CA LEU A 164 -14.69 7.10 7.49
C LEU A 164 -13.37 7.88 7.52
N ALA A 165 -12.58 7.76 8.59
CA ALA A 165 -11.24 8.32 8.64
C ALA A 165 -10.19 7.26 8.94
N THR A 166 -9.02 7.38 8.34
CA THR A 166 -7.89 6.49 8.60
C THR A 166 -6.59 7.27 8.63
N GLY A 167 -5.58 6.74 9.32
CA GLY A 167 -4.23 7.32 9.38
C GLY A 167 -3.37 7.05 8.15
N HIS A 168 -3.96 6.92 6.95
CA HIS A 168 -3.19 6.76 5.73
C HIS A 168 -2.59 8.10 5.26
N TYR A 169 -1.37 8.05 4.74
CA TYR A 169 -0.71 9.16 4.08
C TYR A 169 -1.11 9.18 2.60
N ALA A 170 -2.28 9.72 2.32
CA ALA A 170 -2.81 9.96 0.98
C ALA A 170 -3.76 11.16 1.05
N THR A 171 -4.11 11.75 -0.09
CA THR A 171 -5.08 12.85 -0.17
C THR A 171 -6.18 12.51 -1.16
N ILE A 172 -7.32 13.22 -1.05
CA ILE A 172 -8.45 13.08 -1.98
C ILE A 172 -8.59 14.40 -2.73
N GLY A 173 -8.50 14.33 -4.05
CA GLY A 173 -8.88 15.42 -4.94
C GLY A 173 -10.33 15.25 -5.42
N TRP A 174 -11.03 16.35 -5.68
CA TRP A 174 -12.37 16.34 -6.25
C TRP A 174 -12.34 16.83 -7.70
N CYS A 175 -13.06 16.15 -8.58
CA CYS A 175 -13.28 16.55 -9.96
C CYS A 175 -14.77 16.78 -10.16
N GLY A 176 -15.19 18.05 -10.03
CA GLY A 176 -16.60 18.39 -9.89
C GLY A 176 -17.19 17.87 -8.57
N ASP A 177 -18.50 17.66 -8.54
CA ASP A 177 -19.23 17.26 -7.31
C ASP A 177 -19.30 15.74 -7.11
N GLU A 178 -19.07 14.97 -8.17
CA GLU A 178 -19.36 13.53 -8.16
C GLU A 178 -18.13 12.63 -8.17
N GLU A 179 -16.99 13.05 -8.72
CA GLU A 179 -15.83 12.19 -8.90
C GLU A 179 -14.68 12.56 -7.95
N VAL A 180 -14.07 11.54 -7.34
CA VAL A 180 -12.86 11.70 -6.53
C VAL A 180 -11.63 11.13 -7.21
N ARG A 181 -10.47 11.71 -6.91
CA ARG A 181 -9.16 11.22 -7.30
C ARG A 181 -8.35 10.91 -6.06
N LEU A 182 -7.73 9.74 -6.05
CA LEU A 182 -6.73 9.41 -5.04
C LEU A 182 -5.43 10.13 -5.41
N MET A 183 -4.94 10.96 -4.50
CA MET A 183 -3.80 11.83 -4.72
C MET A 183 -2.68 11.47 -3.74
N ARG A 184 -1.43 11.65 -4.17
CA ARG A 184 -0.24 11.32 -3.37
C ARG A 184 -0.14 12.23 -2.15
N SER A 185 0.46 11.71 -1.09
CA SER A 185 0.87 12.53 0.06
C SER A 185 1.99 13.49 -0.32
N VAL A 186 2.08 14.62 0.39
CA VAL A 186 3.26 15.52 0.33
C VAL A 186 4.55 14.83 0.80
N THR A 187 4.43 13.70 1.51
CA THR A 187 5.54 12.92 2.04
C THR A 187 5.79 11.69 1.18
N GLU A 188 6.66 11.80 0.18
CA GLU A 188 6.87 10.74 -0.82
C GLU A 188 7.33 9.39 -0.19
N ASP A 189 8.16 9.41 0.85
CA ASP A 189 8.67 8.20 1.51
C ASP A 189 7.62 7.49 2.39
N LYS A 190 6.51 8.18 2.68
CA LYS A 190 5.37 7.67 3.46
C LYS A 190 4.08 7.60 2.66
N ASP A 191 4.06 8.07 1.43
CA ASP A 191 2.90 8.01 0.53
C ASP A 191 2.33 6.59 0.47
N GLN A 192 1.03 6.45 0.72
CA GLN A 192 0.36 5.15 0.81
C GLN A 192 -0.64 4.93 -0.32
N THR A 193 -0.68 5.79 -1.34
CA THR A 193 -1.55 5.62 -2.51
C THR A 193 -1.32 4.29 -3.23
N TYR A 194 -0.09 3.77 -3.24
CA TYR A 194 0.23 2.43 -3.75
C TYR A 194 -0.66 1.33 -3.14
N PHE A 195 -0.87 1.37 -1.82
CA PHE A 195 -1.68 0.39 -1.10
C PHE A 195 -3.18 0.62 -1.24
N LEU A 196 -3.58 1.80 -1.72
CA LEU A 196 -4.96 2.22 -1.92
C LEU A 196 -5.38 2.17 -3.40
N SER A 197 -4.50 1.72 -4.29
CA SER A 197 -4.66 1.73 -5.75
C SER A 197 -5.89 0.98 -6.26
N THR A 198 -6.40 0.02 -5.49
CA THR A 198 -7.58 -0.79 -5.85
C THR A 198 -8.86 -0.37 -5.12
N VAL A 199 -8.84 0.74 -4.38
CA VAL A 199 -10.02 1.25 -3.67
C VAL A 199 -10.95 1.97 -4.65
N THR A 200 -12.24 1.67 -4.61
CA THR A 200 -13.25 2.21 -5.55
C THR A 200 -13.67 3.63 -5.18
N GLN A 201 -14.36 4.32 -6.11
CA GLN A 201 -14.92 5.67 -5.89
C GLN A 201 -15.78 5.77 -4.62
N GLU A 202 -16.66 4.78 -4.40
CA GLU A 202 -17.69 4.84 -3.37
C GLU A 202 -17.14 5.10 -1.96
N PRO A 203 -16.20 4.29 -1.42
CA PRO A 203 -15.58 4.60 -0.13
C PRO A 203 -14.72 5.87 -0.19
N LEU A 204 -14.02 6.14 -1.28
CA LEU A 204 -13.17 7.35 -1.40
C LEU A 204 -13.99 8.65 -1.35
N LYS A 205 -15.25 8.64 -1.79
CA LYS A 205 -16.16 9.79 -1.67
C LYS A 205 -16.50 10.15 -0.22
N ARG A 206 -16.33 9.22 0.71
CA ARG A 206 -16.71 9.35 2.13
C ARG A 206 -15.54 9.01 3.06
N VAL A 207 -14.30 9.06 2.56
CA VAL A 207 -13.10 8.91 3.39
C VAL A 207 -12.42 10.24 3.63
N ILE A 208 -11.84 10.40 4.81
CA ILE A 208 -10.93 11.49 5.16
C ILE A 208 -9.55 10.90 5.49
N PHE A 209 -8.51 11.51 4.94
CA PHE A 209 -7.10 11.20 5.25
C PHE A 209 -6.42 12.42 5.88
N PRO A 210 -6.56 12.63 7.21
CA PRO A 210 -6.04 13.84 7.87
C PRO A 210 -4.54 14.02 7.72
N LEU A 211 -3.78 12.93 7.55
CA LEU A 211 -2.31 12.94 7.52
C LEU A 211 -1.70 13.13 6.12
N GLY A 212 -2.52 13.17 5.06
CA GLY A 212 -2.03 13.22 3.68
C GLY A 212 -1.07 14.38 3.37
N ASP A 213 -1.25 15.52 4.05
CA ASP A 213 -0.45 16.73 3.88
C ASP A 213 0.55 16.95 5.02
N MET A 214 0.92 15.88 5.74
CA MET A 214 1.81 15.95 6.90
C MET A 214 3.02 15.04 6.73
N HIS A 215 4.18 15.52 7.18
CA HIS A 215 5.34 14.67 7.40
C HIS A 215 5.20 13.87 8.69
N LYS A 216 5.80 12.67 8.68
CA LYS A 216 5.76 11.76 9.84
C LYS A 216 6.32 12.39 11.13
N SER A 217 7.33 13.25 11.01
CA SER A 217 7.90 14.00 12.13
C SER A 217 6.88 14.93 12.78
N GLU A 218 6.00 15.52 11.99
CA GLU A 218 4.94 16.42 12.45
C GLU A 218 3.88 15.65 13.22
N VAL A 219 3.45 14.51 12.67
CA VAL A 219 2.51 13.59 13.33
C VAL A 219 3.06 13.14 14.69
N ARG A 220 4.34 12.78 14.75
CA ARG A 220 5.02 12.42 16.02
C ARG A 220 5.09 13.59 17.00
N ALA A 221 5.36 14.80 16.52
CA ALA A 221 5.41 16.00 17.36
C ALA A 221 4.04 16.33 17.94
N ILE A 222 2.97 16.23 17.16
CA ILE A 222 1.59 16.41 17.64
C ILE A 222 1.27 15.37 18.70
N ALA A 223 1.53 14.08 18.44
CA ALA A 223 1.26 13.03 19.43
C ALA A 223 1.97 13.29 20.76
N LYS A 224 3.24 13.73 20.72
CA LYS A 224 4.00 14.05 21.93
C LYS A 224 3.45 15.28 22.65
N ARG A 225 3.11 16.36 21.93
CA ARG A 225 2.57 17.60 22.52
C ARG A 225 1.21 17.39 23.17
N SER A 226 0.34 16.60 22.54
CA SER A 226 -1.01 16.30 23.04
C SER A 226 -1.06 15.17 24.06
N GLY A 227 0.11 14.68 24.50
CA GLY A 227 0.22 13.63 25.51
C GLY A 227 -0.40 12.29 25.11
N LEU A 228 -0.47 11.99 23.80
CA LEU A 228 -1.09 10.75 23.33
C LEU A 228 -0.33 9.52 23.86
N PRO A 229 -1.01 8.49 24.40
CA PRO A 229 -0.37 7.27 24.90
C PRO A 229 0.50 6.57 23.84
N THR A 230 0.15 6.71 22.57
CA THR A 230 0.85 6.10 21.44
C THR A 230 2.07 6.90 20.94
N ALA A 231 2.39 8.06 21.52
CA ALA A 231 3.46 8.94 21.04
C ALA A 231 4.82 8.24 20.91
N GLY A 232 5.13 7.33 21.85
CA GLY A 232 6.37 6.55 21.88
C GLY A 232 6.35 5.22 21.10
N ARG A 233 5.19 4.76 20.61
CA ARG A 233 5.10 3.44 19.93
C ARG A 233 5.80 3.48 18.59
N LYS A 234 6.58 2.45 18.25
CA LYS A 234 7.21 2.34 16.91
C LYS A 234 6.14 2.13 15.82
N ASP A 235 6.48 2.49 14.58
CA ASP A 235 5.62 2.20 13.44
C ASP A 235 5.53 0.67 13.26
N SER A 236 4.34 0.17 12.91
CA SER A 236 4.17 -1.23 12.52
C SER A 236 4.91 -1.47 11.22
N THR A 237 5.84 -2.43 11.22
CA THR A 237 6.60 -2.85 10.05
C THR A 237 6.26 -4.29 9.70
N GLY A 238 6.11 -4.59 8.42
CA GLY A 238 5.78 -5.94 7.94
C GLY A 238 4.28 -6.15 7.75
N ILE A 239 3.92 -7.37 7.37
CA ILE A 239 2.54 -7.76 7.06
C ILE A 239 1.77 -7.99 8.37
N CYS A 240 0.58 -7.40 8.48
CA CYS A 240 -0.22 -7.35 9.72
C CYS A 240 -0.35 -8.70 10.46
N PHE A 241 -0.63 -9.80 9.75
CA PHE A 241 -0.81 -11.14 10.34
C PHE A 241 0.49 -11.92 10.60
N VAL A 242 1.61 -11.49 10.02
CA VAL A 242 2.92 -12.10 10.30
C VAL A 242 3.44 -11.57 11.64
N GLY A 243 3.15 -10.30 11.95
CA GLY A 243 3.52 -9.68 13.22
C GLY A 243 5.03 -9.64 13.42
N LYS A 244 5.50 -10.20 14.55
CA LYS A 244 6.93 -10.26 14.93
C LYS A 244 7.61 -11.57 14.50
N THR A 245 6.87 -12.52 13.95
CA THR A 245 7.38 -13.84 13.54
C THR A 245 8.20 -13.74 12.27
N ASP A 246 9.18 -14.63 12.10
CA ASP A 246 9.90 -14.73 10.83
C ASP A 246 8.96 -15.15 9.69
N PHE A 247 9.08 -14.48 8.54
CA PHE A 247 8.18 -14.70 7.41
C PHE A 247 8.24 -16.14 6.88
N LYS A 248 9.43 -16.74 6.85
CA LYS A 248 9.60 -18.12 6.37
C LYS A 248 8.97 -19.10 7.36
N GLU A 249 9.21 -18.92 8.66
CA GLU A 249 8.57 -19.75 9.69
C GLU A 249 7.05 -19.67 9.62
N PHE A 250 6.51 -18.48 9.38
CA PHE A 250 5.08 -18.28 9.20
C PHE A 250 4.55 -19.01 7.97
N VAL A 251 5.16 -18.84 6.79
CA VAL A 251 4.69 -19.47 5.55
C VAL A 251 4.77 -21.00 5.61
N ASN A 252 5.80 -21.55 6.27
CA ASN A 252 5.98 -22.99 6.42
C ASN A 252 4.86 -23.69 7.22
N GLN A 253 4.04 -22.94 7.96
CA GLN A 253 2.85 -23.49 8.63
C GLN A 253 1.70 -23.80 7.65
N PHE A 254 1.72 -23.21 6.45
CA PHE A 254 0.63 -23.29 5.46
C PHE A 254 1.06 -23.87 4.10
N ILE A 255 2.36 -23.82 3.81
CA ILE A 255 2.94 -24.36 2.58
C ILE A 255 4.08 -25.28 2.98
N GLU A 256 3.97 -26.56 2.60
CA GLU A 256 5.03 -27.54 2.82
C GLU A 256 6.31 -27.10 2.07
N PRO A 257 7.46 -26.98 2.77
CA PRO A 257 8.73 -26.66 2.14
C PRO A 257 9.10 -27.72 1.11
N ARG A 258 9.41 -27.30 -0.12
CA ARG A 258 9.95 -28.17 -1.15
C ARG A 258 11.36 -27.70 -1.48
N PRO A 259 12.41 -28.31 -0.92
CA PRO A 259 13.77 -27.94 -1.25
C PRO A 259 14.08 -28.18 -2.74
N GLY A 260 14.87 -27.30 -3.33
CA GLY A 260 15.33 -27.40 -4.72
C GLY A 260 16.86 -27.33 -4.80
N GLY A 261 17.43 -28.07 -5.75
CA GLY A 261 18.87 -28.29 -5.85
C GLY A 261 19.58 -27.49 -6.96
N ARG A 262 20.89 -27.32 -6.79
CA ARG A 262 21.82 -26.76 -7.77
C ARG A 262 22.01 -27.71 -8.96
N SER A 263 21.94 -27.18 -10.18
CA SER A 263 22.56 -27.78 -11.37
C SER A 263 23.35 -26.70 -12.09
N GLU A 264 24.53 -27.05 -12.57
CA GLU A 264 25.38 -26.16 -13.35
C GLU A 264 24.92 -26.18 -14.81
N GLY A 265 24.64 -25.00 -15.34
CA GLY A 265 24.28 -24.76 -16.73
C GLY A 265 24.74 -23.36 -17.12
N PHE A 266 25.28 -23.22 -18.33
CA PHE A 266 26.27 -22.20 -18.71
C PHE A 266 25.84 -20.71 -18.69
N ARG A 267 24.70 -20.32 -18.10
CA ARG A 267 24.28 -18.91 -18.01
C ARG A 267 23.54 -18.50 -16.73
N LEU A 268 23.08 -19.45 -15.91
CA LEU A 268 22.31 -19.16 -14.69
C LEU A 268 22.72 -20.10 -13.56
N ILE A 269 22.93 -19.55 -12.37
CA ILE A 269 23.27 -20.35 -11.19
C ILE A 269 21.97 -20.80 -10.54
N LYS A 270 21.74 -22.11 -10.42
CA LYS A 270 20.68 -22.64 -9.56
C LYS A 270 21.16 -22.56 -8.10
N ALA A 271 20.37 -21.95 -7.24
CA ALA A 271 20.67 -21.87 -5.82
C ALA A 271 19.97 -23.00 -5.05
N ASN A 272 20.65 -23.58 -4.06
CA ASN A 272 19.97 -24.39 -3.07
C ASN A 272 18.97 -23.50 -2.31
N HIS A 273 17.76 -24.01 -2.10
CA HIS A 273 16.71 -23.29 -1.42
C HIS A 273 15.76 -24.23 -0.68
N GLU A 274 15.03 -23.68 0.29
CA GLU A 274 14.07 -24.44 1.10
C GLU A 274 12.65 -24.43 0.52
N GLY A 275 12.41 -23.60 -0.50
CA GLY A 275 11.15 -23.55 -1.25
C GLY A 275 11.09 -22.33 -2.16
N ALA A 276 10.78 -22.50 -3.44
CA ALA A 276 10.78 -21.40 -4.40
C ALA A 276 9.78 -20.27 -4.04
N HIS A 277 8.72 -20.60 -3.29
CA HIS A 277 7.71 -19.66 -2.80
C HIS A 277 8.26 -18.65 -1.79
N LEU A 278 9.37 -18.93 -1.11
CA LEU A 278 10.02 -18.04 -0.15
C LEU A 278 10.87 -16.95 -0.82
N TYR A 279 11.08 -17.05 -2.13
CA TYR A 279 11.99 -16.17 -2.85
C TYR A 279 11.23 -15.24 -3.77
N THR A 280 11.70 -14.00 -3.82
CA THR A 280 11.16 -12.97 -4.70
C THR A 280 12.22 -12.58 -5.71
N THR A 281 11.87 -12.52 -6.99
CA THR A 281 12.81 -12.07 -8.02
C THR A 281 13.30 -10.65 -7.70
N GLY A 282 14.60 -10.39 -7.83
CA GLY A 282 15.29 -9.18 -7.37
C GLY A 282 15.76 -9.22 -5.92
N GLN A 283 15.40 -10.24 -5.13
CA GLN A 283 15.91 -10.44 -3.77
C GLN A 283 17.40 -10.79 -3.79
N SER A 284 18.16 -10.09 -2.97
CA SER A 284 19.58 -10.41 -2.73
C SER A 284 19.70 -11.59 -1.77
N ILE A 285 20.38 -12.66 -2.19
CA ILE A 285 20.62 -13.86 -1.39
C ILE A 285 22.12 -14.14 -1.24
N ARG A 286 22.50 -14.73 -0.11
CA ARG A 286 23.85 -15.26 0.08
C ARG A 286 23.84 -16.73 -0.34
N VAL A 287 24.61 -17.07 -1.36
CA VAL A 287 24.79 -18.46 -1.80
C VAL A 287 26.15 -18.95 -1.32
N SER A 288 26.18 -20.12 -0.70
CA SER A 288 27.43 -20.72 -0.21
C SER A 288 28.41 -20.92 -1.37
N GLY A 289 29.70 -20.63 -1.12
CA GLY A 289 30.76 -20.72 -2.12
C GLY A 289 30.83 -19.58 -3.15
N GLN A 290 29.97 -18.56 -3.05
CA GLN A 290 30.03 -17.38 -3.92
C GLN A 290 30.73 -16.21 -3.22
N PRO A 291 31.60 -15.45 -3.91
CA PRO A 291 32.36 -14.36 -3.29
C PRO A 291 31.44 -13.22 -2.85
N SER A 292 30.47 -12.84 -3.68
CA SER A 292 29.49 -11.78 -3.41
C SER A 292 28.09 -12.35 -3.17
N ARG A 293 27.16 -11.49 -2.75
CA ARG A 293 25.73 -11.82 -2.81
C ARG A 293 25.29 -11.95 -4.27
N LEU A 294 24.29 -12.78 -4.51
CA LEU A 294 23.63 -12.94 -5.81
C LEU A 294 22.18 -12.48 -5.70
N PHE A 295 21.51 -12.33 -6.83
CA PHE A 295 20.15 -11.84 -6.92
C PHE A 295 19.28 -12.86 -7.64
N VAL A 296 18.11 -13.13 -7.09
CA VAL A 296 17.11 -13.99 -7.76
C VAL A 296 16.69 -13.33 -9.06
N CYS A 297 16.86 -13.99 -10.21
CA CYS A 297 16.46 -13.47 -11.52
C CYS A 297 15.36 -14.28 -12.19
N GLY A 298 14.99 -15.43 -11.63
CA GLY A 298 13.90 -16.22 -12.14
C GLY A 298 13.51 -17.32 -11.17
N LYS A 299 12.29 -17.83 -11.36
CA LYS A 299 11.76 -18.99 -10.66
C LYS A 299 11.04 -19.86 -11.67
N ASN A 300 11.11 -21.16 -11.49
CA ASN A 300 10.26 -22.11 -12.19
C ASN A 300 9.61 -23.00 -11.12
N ASN A 301 8.28 -22.94 -11.02
CA ASN A 301 7.54 -23.66 -9.98
C ASN A 301 7.29 -25.12 -10.34
N GLU A 302 7.23 -25.46 -11.64
CA GLU A 302 7.02 -26.83 -12.11
C GLU A 302 8.20 -27.71 -11.71
N ASN A 303 9.42 -27.22 -11.95
CA ASN A 303 10.65 -27.91 -11.58
C ASN A 303 11.23 -27.44 -10.24
N ASN A 304 10.48 -26.62 -9.48
CA ASN A 304 10.85 -26.07 -8.19
C ASN A 304 12.31 -25.55 -8.14
N THR A 305 12.65 -24.65 -9.07
CA THR A 305 14.01 -24.10 -9.22
C THR A 305 14.02 -22.59 -9.03
N VAL A 306 15.01 -22.10 -8.28
CA VAL A 306 15.35 -20.66 -8.17
C VAL A 306 16.65 -20.37 -8.93
N TYR A 307 16.58 -19.42 -9.86
CA TYR A 307 17.73 -18.95 -10.64
C TYR A 307 18.28 -17.65 -10.06
N VAL A 308 19.60 -17.58 -9.92
CA VAL A 308 20.29 -16.39 -9.43
C VAL A 308 21.40 -15.91 -10.36
N CYS A 309 21.70 -14.62 -10.27
CA CYS A 309 22.67 -13.91 -11.10
C CYS A 309 23.38 -12.79 -10.31
N LYS A 310 24.35 -12.13 -10.95
CA LYS A 310 25.03 -10.94 -10.39
C LYS A 310 24.13 -9.69 -10.47
N GLU A 311 24.47 -8.65 -9.71
CA GLU A 311 23.63 -7.46 -9.50
C GLU A 311 23.18 -6.71 -10.75
N ASP A 312 24.04 -6.67 -11.77
CA ASP A 312 23.84 -5.94 -13.02
C ASP A 312 23.42 -6.84 -14.18
N HIS A 313 23.02 -8.08 -13.89
CA HIS A 313 22.67 -9.03 -14.93
C HIS A 313 21.41 -8.59 -15.70
N PRO A 314 21.40 -8.65 -17.04
CA PRO A 314 20.26 -8.20 -17.86
C PRO A 314 18.91 -8.84 -17.50
N LEU A 315 18.90 -10.08 -17.01
CA LEU A 315 17.68 -10.78 -16.57
C LEU A 315 16.99 -10.16 -15.35
N LEU A 316 17.64 -9.26 -14.62
CA LEU A 316 16.98 -8.50 -13.56
C LEU A 316 16.17 -7.33 -14.14
N TYR A 317 16.30 -7.07 -15.44
CA TYR A 317 15.66 -5.96 -16.12
C TYR A 317 14.59 -6.44 -17.10
N SER A 318 13.50 -5.70 -17.18
CA SER A 318 12.46 -5.86 -18.20
C SER A 318 12.09 -4.49 -18.76
N SER A 319 11.71 -4.47 -20.03
CA SER A 319 11.19 -3.31 -20.73
C SER A 319 9.67 -3.33 -20.87
N THR A 320 9.00 -4.38 -20.39
CA THR A 320 7.54 -4.55 -20.48
C THR A 320 7.02 -5.33 -19.27
N ALA A 321 5.78 -5.05 -18.86
CA ALA A 321 5.03 -5.87 -17.93
C ALA A 321 3.75 -6.38 -18.59
N GLN A 322 3.05 -7.30 -17.93
CA GLN A 322 1.67 -7.66 -18.27
C GLN A 322 0.91 -7.72 -16.96
N VAL A 323 -0.26 -7.08 -16.93
CA VAL A 323 -1.10 -7.00 -15.75
C VAL A 323 -2.38 -7.79 -16.02
N SER A 324 -2.75 -8.71 -15.14
CA SER A 324 -3.97 -9.51 -15.33
C SER A 324 -5.22 -8.76 -14.87
N TYR A 325 -5.08 -7.85 -13.91
CA TYR A 325 -6.16 -7.09 -13.31
C TYR A 325 -5.77 -5.60 -13.23
N PHE A 326 -6.54 -4.76 -13.91
CA PHE A 326 -6.33 -3.32 -13.91
C PHE A 326 -7.65 -2.61 -13.68
N GLN A 327 -7.65 -1.63 -12.77
CA GLN A 327 -8.83 -0.87 -12.41
C GLN A 327 -8.49 0.61 -12.36
N TRP A 328 -9.31 1.43 -13.02
CA TRP A 328 -9.31 2.87 -12.82
C TRP A 328 -10.06 3.20 -11.53
N ILE A 329 -9.48 4.05 -10.68
CA ILE A 329 -10.21 4.61 -9.54
C ILE A 329 -11.31 5.55 -10.06
N GLY A 330 -10.94 6.50 -10.94
CA GLY A 330 -11.87 7.42 -11.59
C GLY A 330 -12.50 6.85 -12.86
N GLN A 331 -13.17 7.70 -13.62
CA GLN A 331 -13.62 7.35 -14.94
C GLN A 331 -12.43 6.98 -15.83
N ARG A 332 -12.61 5.92 -16.63
CA ARG A 332 -11.67 5.58 -17.68
C ARG A 332 -11.55 6.78 -18.62
N PRO A 333 -10.34 7.30 -18.89
CA PRO A 333 -10.17 8.42 -19.80
C PRO A 333 -10.87 8.15 -21.15
N PRO A 334 -11.68 9.10 -21.66
CA PRO A 334 -12.59 8.87 -22.79
C PRO A 334 -11.86 8.60 -24.12
N ASN A 335 -10.58 9.01 -24.22
CA ASN A 335 -9.68 8.70 -25.33
C ASN A 335 -9.22 7.24 -25.36
N ILE A 336 -9.65 6.40 -24.40
CA ILE A 336 -9.31 4.98 -24.33
C ILE A 336 -10.51 4.14 -24.80
N GLN A 337 -10.76 4.06 -26.11
CA GLN A 337 -11.82 3.21 -26.68
C GLN A 337 -11.24 1.97 -27.39
N GLY A 338 -11.80 0.78 -27.09
CA GLY A 338 -11.47 -0.48 -27.77
C GLY A 338 -10.17 -1.18 -27.33
N ARG A 339 -9.78 -2.22 -28.07
CA ARG A 339 -8.54 -3.03 -27.88
C ARG A 339 -7.27 -2.37 -28.41
N ARG A 340 -7.31 -1.08 -28.76
CA ARG A 340 -6.13 -0.38 -29.27
C ARG A 340 -5.22 0.04 -28.11
N ALA A 341 -3.93 -0.05 -28.38
CA ALA A 341 -2.86 0.48 -27.56
C ALA A 341 -3.21 1.88 -27.03
N LEU A 342 -3.05 2.09 -25.73
CA LEU A 342 -2.96 3.39 -25.08
C LEU A 342 -1.76 4.11 -25.69
N GLN A 343 -1.95 4.76 -26.84
CA GLN A 343 -1.01 5.78 -27.31
C GLN A 343 -1.43 7.08 -26.63
N CYS A 344 -1.21 7.13 -25.31
CA CYS A 344 -1.49 8.32 -24.55
C CYS A 344 -0.31 9.28 -24.70
N ASN A 345 -0.58 10.49 -25.19
CA ASN A 345 0.30 11.64 -24.98
C ASN A 345 0.23 12.13 -23.52
N ILE A 346 0.04 11.20 -22.58
CA ILE A 346 0.00 11.44 -21.13
C ILE A 346 1.18 10.66 -20.57
N GLU A 347 2.11 11.35 -19.94
CA GLU A 347 3.16 10.70 -19.16
C GLU A 347 2.52 10.10 -17.91
N VAL A 348 2.63 8.79 -17.75
CA VAL A 348 2.14 8.07 -16.57
C VAL A 348 3.35 7.54 -15.82
N GLY A 349 3.40 7.80 -14.52
CA GLY A 349 4.35 7.17 -13.62
C GLY A 349 3.80 5.85 -13.11
N THR A 350 4.56 4.76 -13.24
CA THR A 350 4.20 3.46 -12.67
C THR A 350 5.13 3.09 -11.53
N GLU A 351 4.56 2.63 -10.41
CA GLU A 351 5.29 2.07 -9.28
C GLU A 351 4.98 0.59 -9.15
N VAL A 352 5.97 -0.27 -9.42
CA VAL A 352 5.81 -1.74 -9.35
C VAL A 352 6.18 -2.29 -7.97
N ARG A 353 6.67 -1.44 -7.06
CA ARG A 353 7.01 -1.81 -5.69
C ARG A 353 7.07 -0.54 -4.85
N TYR A 354 6.38 -0.57 -3.72
CA TYR A 354 6.44 0.49 -2.73
C TYR A 354 7.89 0.91 -2.40
N ARG A 355 8.15 2.23 -2.47
CA ARG A 355 9.45 2.90 -2.23
C ARG A 355 10.54 2.58 -3.25
N ARG A 356 10.14 2.23 -4.47
CA ARG A 356 11.07 2.20 -5.60
C ARG A 356 10.86 3.46 -6.43
N ALA A 357 11.96 4.17 -6.74
CA ALA A 357 11.92 5.38 -7.55
C ALA A 357 11.07 5.18 -8.80
N GLN A 358 10.12 6.10 -9.04
CA GLN A 358 9.23 6.03 -10.19
C GLN A 358 10.02 6.32 -11.46
N PRO A 359 10.02 5.39 -12.41
CA PRO A 359 10.55 5.66 -13.72
C PRO A 359 9.45 6.30 -14.57
N VAL A 360 9.68 7.54 -14.98
CA VAL A 360 8.81 8.25 -15.92
C VAL A 360 9.00 7.66 -17.32
N GLY A 361 7.91 7.31 -18.00
CA GLY A 361 7.93 6.77 -19.37
C GLY A 361 6.58 6.92 -20.04
N GLN A 362 6.55 6.76 -21.37
CA GLN A 362 5.28 6.67 -22.11
C GLN A 362 4.74 5.24 -22.02
N GLU A 363 3.58 5.06 -21.41
CA GLU A 363 3.00 3.72 -21.24
C GLU A 363 2.08 3.35 -22.40
N GLU A 364 2.28 2.17 -22.99
CA GLU A 364 1.45 1.65 -24.07
C GLU A 364 0.58 0.48 -23.57
N VAL A 365 -0.59 0.75 -23.00
CA VAL A 365 -1.52 -0.33 -22.57
C VAL A 365 -2.24 -0.95 -23.76
N LYS A 366 -1.99 -2.23 -24.07
CA LYS A 366 -2.69 -2.99 -25.12
C LYS A 366 -3.64 -3.99 -24.51
N GLU A 367 -4.91 -4.01 -24.91
CA GLU A 367 -5.81 -5.11 -24.51
C GLU A 367 -5.85 -6.15 -25.64
N GLU A 368 -4.84 -7.04 -25.71
CA GLU A 368 -4.71 -8.01 -26.81
C GLU A 368 -4.44 -9.44 -26.33
N THR A 369 -5.00 -10.40 -27.07
CA THR A 369 -4.63 -11.82 -27.04
C THR A 369 -3.56 -12.07 -28.10
N HIS A 370 -2.33 -12.42 -27.67
CA HIS A 370 -1.14 -12.87 -28.42
C HIS A 370 -0.15 -11.83 -29.06
N CYS A 371 1.14 -12.21 -28.99
CA CYS A 371 2.47 -11.57 -29.20
C CYS A 371 2.83 -10.98 -30.62
N PRO A 372 4.09 -10.55 -30.92
CA PRO A 372 5.11 -9.71 -30.25
C PRO A 372 5.62 -8.53 -31.15
N SER A 373 6.35 -7.55 -30.60
CA SER A 373 7.48 -6.86 -31.29
C SER A 373 8.14 -5.75 -30.44
N ASN A 374 9.43 -5.53 -30.72
CA ASN A 374 10.50 -4.94 -29.90
C ASN A 374 10.58 -3.40 -29.92
N LEU A 375 11.09 -2.78 -28.84
CA LEU A 375 12.16 -1.74 -28.82
C LEU A 375 12.40 -1.16 -27.40
N MET A 376 13.67 -0.86 -27.10
CA MET A 376 14.29 -0.80 -25.75
C MET A 376 14.09 0.50 -24.94
N ALA A 377 13.78 0.35 -23.65
CA ALA A 377 14.66 0.75 -22.54
C ALA A 377 14.38 -0.16 -21.33
N SER A 378 15.41 -0.43 -20.52
CA SER A 378 15.38 -1.48 -19.49
C SER A 378 15.27 -0.90 -18.08
N GLN A 379 14.23 -1.25 -17.34
CA GLN A 379 14.17 -1.04 -15.88
C GLN A 379 14.41 -2.36 -15.18
N LYS A 380 14.87 -2.33 -13.92
CA LYS A 380 15.03 -3.54 -13.09
C LYS A 380 13.66 -4.08 -12.63
N LEU A 381 12.77 -4.39 -13.57
CA LEU A 381 11.40 -4.89 -13.40
C LEU A 381 11.43 -6.41 -13.39
N SER A 382 11.32 -7.01 -12.21
CA SER A 382 11.53 -8.45 -12.09
C SER A 382 10.58 -9.08 -11.07
N HIS A 383 9.26 -8.88 -11.15
CA HIS A 383 8.35 -9.47 -10.17
C HIS A 383 6.99 -9.81 -10.80
N GLN A 384 6.51 -11.04 -10.60
CA GLN A 384 5.12 -11.41 -10.83
C GLN A 384 4.34 -11.26 -9.52
N GLY A 385 3.13 -10.65 -9.57
CA GLY A 385 2.24 -10.52 -8.41
C GLY A 385 2.27 -9.20 -7.66
N LYS A 386 3.07 -8.24 -8.12
CA LYS A 386 3.05 -6.89 -7.57
C LYS A 386 2.00 -6.06 -8.30
N TYR A 387 1.36 -5.18 -7.54
CA TYR A 387 0.49 -4.13 -8.03
C TYR A 387 1.31 -3.06 -8.74
#